data_AF-A0A645FZR2-F1
#
_entry.id   AF-A0A645FZR2-F1
#
_cell.length_a   1.000
_cell.length_b   1.000
_cell.length_c   1.000
_cell.angle_alpha   90.00
_cell.angle_beta   90.00
_cell.angle_gamma   90.00
#
_symmetry.space_group_name_H-M   'P 1'
#
loop_
_entity.id
_entity.type
_entity.pdbx_description
1 polymer ?
#
loop_
_entity_poly.entity_id
_entity_poly.type
_entity_poly.pdbx_seq_one_letter_code
_entity_poly.pdbx_strand_id
1 'polypeptide(L)'
;MSKETLDRAIKKGSGAGADAVNYSSVIFEGYGPHRVPVMVECLTDNPNRTAPNLRVCFRKGQLTAVAWDFDHVGMIEGEPASADTDMELAAIEAGAQDFEPGDEEGTTLFITEPTDLDLVSKALPEQGVKVLSAKLGYKAKNPISAASLSAEAMEEVQAFLAGFENDDDTQNVYAGLVD
;
A
#
# COMPACT_ATOMS: atom_id res chain seq x y z
N MET A 1 2.46 -16.83 10.77
CA MET A 1 2.60 -16.54 12.22
C MET A 1 1.98 -17.65 13.05
N SER A 2 2.43 -17.87 14.29
CA SER A 2 1.81 -18.84 15.21
C SER A 2 0.57 -18.25 15.89
N LYS A 3 -0.37 -19.11 16.30
CA LYS A 3 -1.59 -18.70 17.04
C LYS A 3 -1.24 -17.92 18.32
N GLU A 4 -0.23 -18.35 19.07
CA GLU A 4 0.20 -17.68 20.29
C GLU A 4 0.70 -16.25 20.05
N THR A 5 1.37 -16.03 18.92
CA THR A 5 1.84 -14.69 18.53
C THR A 5 0.67 -13.77 18.23
N LEU A 6 -0.36 -14.29 17.55
CA LEU A 6 -1.59 -13.58 17.25
C LEU A 6 -2.35 -13.22 18.54
N ASP A 7 -2.55 -14.19 19.43
CA ASP A 7 -3.25 -13.97 20.71
C ASP A 7 -2.54 -12.92 21.58
N ARG A 8 -1.20 -12.90 21.56
CA ARG A 8 -0.39 -11.86 22.24
C ARG A 8 -0.58 -10.49 21.59
N ALA A 9 -0.56 -10.40 20.26
CA ALA A 9 -0.78 -9.15 19.54
C ALA A 9 -2.19 -8.57 19.82
N ILE A 10 -3.22 -9.43 19.85
CA ILE A 10 -4.60 -9.04 20.19
C ILE A 10 -4.67 -8.48 21.62
N LYS A 11 -4.04 -9.15 22.61
CA LYS A 11 -4.00 -8.66 24.00
C LYS A 11 -3.30 -7.31 24.09
N LYS A 12 -2.12 -7.17 23.45
CA LYS A 12 -1.35 -5.93 23.41
C LYS A 12 -2.17 -4.76 22.82
N GLY A 13 -2.81 -4.97 21.67
CA GLY A 13 -3.58 -3.94 20.96
C GLY A 13 -4.93 -3.60 21.59
N SER A 14 -5.57 -4.54 22.30
CA SER A 14 -6.82 -4.30 23.04
C SER A 14 -6.63 -3.58 24.37
N GLY A 15 -5.38 -3.29 24.77
CA GLY A 15 -5.06 -2.73 26.08
C GLY A 15 -5.17 -3.75 27.23
N ALA A 16 -5.26 -5.04 26.92
CA ALA A 16 -5.36 -6.10 27.91
C ALA A 16 -3.97 -6.67 28.26
N GLY A 17 -3.65 -6.71 29.56
CA GLY A 17 -2.40 -7.27 30.08
C GLY A 17 -1.35 -6.22 30.45
N ALA A 18 -0.20 -6.68 30.94
CA ALA A 18 0.86 -5.80 31.46
C ALA A 18 1.65 -5.08 30.35
N ASP A 19 1.67 -5.64 29.14
CA ASP A 19 2.40 -5.11 27.98
C ASP A 19 1.50 -4.26 27.07
N ALA A 20 0.42 -3.69 27.59
CA ALA A 20 -0.49 -2.84 26.82
C ALA A 20 0.26 -1.66 26.20
N VAL A 21 0.07 -1.44 24.90
CA VAL A 21 0.69 -0.33 24.17
C VAL A 21 -0.39 0.34 23.33
N ASN A 22 -0.41 1.67 23.38
CA ASN A 22 -1.30 2.48 22.56
C ASN A 22 -0.59 2.79 21.24
N TYR A 23 -0.99 2.10 20.19
CA TYR A 23 -0.56 2.44 18.84
C TYR A 23 -1.46 3.52 18.24
N SER A 24 -0.86 4.35 17.41
CA SER A 24 -1.51 5.41 16.65
C SER A 24 -1.13 5.26 15.17
N SER A 25 -2.11 5.41 14.30
CA SER A 25 -1.86 5.54 12.86
C SER A 25 -1.48 6.98 12.57
N VAL A 26 -0.36 7.17 11.88
CA VAL A 26 0.12 8.49 11.45
C VAL A 26 0.48 8.40 9.98
N ILE A 27 0.03 9.37 9.19
CA ILE A 27 0.37 9.46 7.77
C ILE A 27 1.37 10.59 7.58
N PHE A 28 2.46 10.29 6.90
CA PHE A 28 3.41 11.27 6.41
C PHE A 28 3.28 11.40 4.90
N GLU A 29 3.37 12.62 4.41
CA GLU A 29 3.09 12.95 3.02
C GLU A 29 4.18 13.87 2.47
N GLY A 30 4.51 13.70 1.20
CA GLY A 30 5.45 14.59 0.54
C GLY A 30 5.75 14.22 -0.90
N TYR A 31 6.73 14.91 -1.46
CA TYR A 31 7.34 14.55 -2.73
C TYR A 31 8.71 13.91 -2.48
N GLY A 32 8.99 12.79 -3.13
CA GLY A 32 10.33 12.25 -3.28
C GLY A 32 11.14 13.00 -4.34
N PRO A 33 12.34 12.49 -4.69
CA PRO A 33 13.11 12.95 -5.83
C PRO A 33 12.25 13.04 -7.10
N HIS A 34 12.59 13.97 -7.98
CA HIS A 34 11.88 14.19 -9.25
C HIS A 34 10.36 14.45 -9.13
N ARG A 35 9.90 14.92 -7.96
CA ARG A 35 8.50 15.25 -7.66
C ARG A 35 7.54 14.05 -7.70
N VAL A 36 8.03 12.84 -7.46
CA VAL A 36 7.15 11.67 -7.25
C VAL A 36 6.36 11.90 -5.96
N PRO A 37 5.01 11.96 -5.99
CA PRO A 37 4.21 12.10 -4.77
C PRO A 37 4.25 10.80 -3.96
N VAL A 38 4.33 10.91 -2.63
CA VAL A 38 4.47 9.76 -1.73
C VAL A 38 3.63 9.94 -0.47
N MET A 39 2.85 8.91 -0.13
CA MET A 39 2.18 8.75 1.16
C MET A 39 2.81 7.59 1.92
N VAL A 40 3.07 7.80 3.21
CA VAL A 40 3.67 6.81 4.10
C VAL A 40 2.76 6.61 5.30
N GLU A 41 2.21 5.41 5.44
CA GLU A 41 1.43 5.02 6.61
C GLU A 41 2.34 4.42 7.66
N CYS A 42 2.29 4.96 8.88
CA CYS A 42 3.03 4.47 10.03
C CYS A 42 2.08 4.01 11.13
N LEU A 43 2.43 2.93 11.83
CA LEU A 43 1.78 2.48 13.05
C LEU A 43 2.78 2.57 14.20
N THR A 44 2.61 3.55 15.07
CA THR A 44 3.60 3.89 16.09
C THR A 44 2.99 4.09 17.47
N ASP A 45 3.74 3.70 18.50
CA ASP A 45 3.45 3.99 19.90
C ASP A 45 4.03 5.33 20.37
N ASN A 46 4.82 6.01 19.53
CA ASN A 46 5.45 7.28 19.83
C ASN A 46 5.64 8.14 18.56
N PRO A 47 4.65 8.97 18.20
CA PRO A 47 4.75 9.87 17.05
C PRO A 47 5.94 10.84 17.10
N ASN A 48 6.40 11.21 18.30
CA ASN A 48 7.55 12.10 18.47
C ASN A 48 8.88 11.41 18.16
N ARG A 49 8.94 10.08 18.19
CA ARG A 49 10.08 9.27 17.70
C ARG A 49 9.97 9.05 16.19
N THR A 50 8.79 8.72 15.69
CA THR A 50 8.57 8.42 14.27
C THR A 50 8.78 9.65 13.39
N ALA A 51 8.24 10.81 13.78
CA ALA A 51 8.36 12.04 12.97
C ALA A 51 9.80 12.44 12.60
N PRO A 52 10.80 12.45 13.51
CA PRO A 52 12.18 12.72 13.12
C PRO A 52 12.80 11.60 12.26
N ASN A 53 12.45 10.32 12.44
CA ASN A 53 12.91 9.25 11.55
C ASN A 53 12.43 9.48 10.12
N LEU A 54 11.13 9.74 9.95
CA LEU A 54 10.53 10.01 8.64
C LEU A 54 11.11 11.27 8.00
N ARG A 55 11.42 12.32 8.79
CA ARG A 55 12.17 13.49 8.29
C ARG A 55 13.55 13.15 7.73
N VAL A 56 14.23 12.16 8.29
CA VAL A 56 15.52 11.69 7.77
C VAL A 56 15.32 10.97 6.42
N CYS A 57 14.31 10.11 6.30
CA CYS A 57 13.96 9.48 5.02
C CYS A 57 13.63 10.52 3.95
N PHE A 58 12.90 11.58 4.34
CA PHE A 58 12.56 12.71 3.47
C PHE A 58 13.71 13.69 3.16
N ARG A 59 14.96 13.41 3.57
CA ARG A 59 16.09 14.35 3.35
C ARG A 59 16.38 14.64 1.88
N LYS A 60 16.13 13.68 0.98
CA LYS A 60 16.23 13.84 -0.48
C LYS A 60 14.89 14.23 -1.15
N GLY A 61 13.84 14.44 -0.35
CA GLY A 61 12.53 14.84 -0.81
C GLY A 61 12.04 16.09 -0.07
N GLN A 62 10.73 16.25 0.00
CA GLN A 62 10.06 17.36 0.67
C GLN A 62 8.79 16.85 1.36
N LEU A 63 8.73 16.96 2.69
CA LEU A 63 7.48 16.78 3.44
C LEU A 63 6.52 17.93 3.14
N THR A 64 5.38 17.62 2.54
CA THR A 64 4.33 18.57 2.16
C THR A 64 3.04 17.81 1.90
N ALA A 65 1.89 18.45 2.05
CA ALA A 65 0.61 17.80 1.78
C ALA A 65 0.50 17.39 0.30
N VAL A 66 0.25 16.10 0.06
CA VAL A 66 0.01 15.52 -1.26
C VAL A 66 -1.21 14.60 -1.30
N ALA A 67 -1.98 14.47 -0.21
CA ALA A 67 -3.19 13.64 -0.16
C ALA A 67 -4.19 13.92 -1.29
N TRP A 68 -4.22 15.16 -1.81
CA TRP A 68 -5.08 15.51 -2.94
C TRP A 68 -4.67 14.83 -4.26
N ASP A 69 -3.41 14.42 -4.40
CA ASP A 69 -2.86 13.65 -5.52
C ASP A 69 -3.24 12.16 -5.47
N PHE A 70 -3.86 11.69 -4.38
CA PHE A 70 -4.24 10.28 -4.17
C PHE A 70 -5.75 10.10 -3.96
N ASP A 71 -6.23 8.92 -4.32
CA ASP A 71 -7.53 8.38 -3.90
C ASP A 71 -7.31 7.26 -2.89
N HIS A 72 -8.08 7.30 -1.80
CA HIS A 72 -8.10 6.22 -0.82
C HIS A 72 -9.07 5.15 -1.31
N VAL A 73 -8.56 3.96 -1.61
CA VAL A 73 -9.26 2.88 -2.31
C VAL A 73 -9.04 1.54 -1.62
N GLY A 74 -9.89 0.57 -1.90
CA GLY A 74 -9.58 -0.83 -1.63
C GLY A 74 -8.72 -1.41 -2.74
N MET A 75 -7.65 -2.12 -2.37
CA MET A 75 -6.65 -2.73 -3.24
C MET A 75 -6.63 -4.22 -2.97
N ILE A 76 -6.96 -5.02 -3.97
CA ILE A 76 -6.99 -6.49 -3.87
C ILE A 76 -6.00 -7.05 -4.88
N GLU A 77 -5.03 -7.80 -4.41
CA GLU A 77 -4.07 -8.52 -5.24
C GLU A 77 -4.60 -9.93 -5.48
N GLY A 78 -4.64 -10.37 -6.73
CA GLY A 78 -5.10 -11.70 -7.10
C GLY A 78 -4.34 -12.28 -8.28
N GLU A 79 -4.22 -13.60 -8.29
CA GLU A 79 -3.67 -14.36 -9.42
C GLU A 79 -4.77 -15.27 -10.01
N PRO A 80 -4.70 -15.60 -11.31
CA PRO A 80 -5.64 -16.53 -11.90
C PRO A 80 -5.51 -17.91 -11.26
N ALA A 81 -6.63 -18.52 -10.83
CA ALA A 81 -6.62 -19.87 -10.29
C ALA A 81 -6.39 -20.94 -11.38
N SER A 82 -6.56 -20.58 -12.65
CA SER A 82 -6.30 -21.41 -13.82
C SER A 82 -5.89 -20.55 -15.01
N ALA A 83 -5.19 -21.13 -16.00
CA ALA A 83 -4.78 -20.40 -17.20
C ALA A 83 -5.96 -19.86 -18.04
N ASP A 84 -7.17 -20.41 -17.84
CA ASP A 84 -8.39 -19.99 -18.52
C ASP A 84 -9.16 -18.89 -17.75
N THR A 85 -8.67 -18.47 -16.57
CA THR A 85 -9.31 -17.40 -15.80
C THR A 85 -9.15 -16.06 -16.52
N ASP A 86 -10.26 -15.49 -16.95
CA ASP A 86 -10.32 -14.13 -17.48
C ASP A 86 -10.39 -13.12 -16.32
N MET A 87 -9.26 -12.47 -16.05
CA MET A 87 -9.12 -11.53 -14.94
C MET A 87 -9.93 -10.24 -15.14
N GLU A 88 -10.14 -9.82 -16.39
CA GLU A 88 -10.95 -8.64 -16.71
C GLU A 88 -12.43 -8.93 -16.46
N LEU A 89 -12.91 -10.08 -16.95
CA LEU A 89 -14.29 -10.51 -16.67
C LEU A 89 -14.52 -10.71 -15.17
N ALA A 90 -13.55 -11.29 -14.46
CA ALA A 90 -13.61 -11.45 -13.02
C ALA A 90 -13.73 -10.11 -12.27
N ALA A 91 -13.00 -9.06 -12.71
CA ALA A 91 -13.10 -7.72 -12.15
C ALA A 91 -14.52 -7.16 -12.28
N ILE A 92 -15.11 -7.27 -13.48
CA ILE A 92 -16.45 -6.77 -13.80
C ILE A 92 -17.51 -7.48 -12.96
N GLU A 93 -17.49 -8.82 -12.93
CA GLU A 93 -18.50 -9.63 -12.22
C GLU A 93 -18.36 -9.50 -10.70
N ALA A 94 -17.13 -9.32 -10.18
CA ALA A 94 -16.90 -9.11 -8.76
C ALA A 94 -17.24 -7.68 -8.30
N GLY A 95 -17.45 -6.74 -9.22
CA GLY A 95 -17.78 -5.35 -8.90
C GLY A 95 -16.58 -4.46 -8.58
N ALA A 96 -15.39 -4.80 -9.09
CA ALA A 96 -14.24 -3.90 -9.02
C ALA A 96 -14.49 -2.64 -9.86
N GLN A 97 -13.98 -1.49 -9.40
CA GLN A 97 -14.09 -0.22 -10.11
C GLN A 97 -13.08 -0.09 -11.23
N ASP A 98 -11.92 -0.69 -11.04
CA ASP A 98 -10.80 -0.66 -11.98
C ASP A 98 -9.93 -1.90 -11.75
N PHE A 99 -9.11 -2.27 -12.72
CA PHE A 99 -8.12 -3.33 -12.58
C PHE A 99 -6.85 -2.99 -13.33
N GLU A 100 -5.72 -3.35 -12.72
CA GLU A 100 -4.39 -3.22 -13.30
C GLU A 100 -3.86 -4.64 -13.53
N PRO A 101 -3.85 -5.12 -14.78
CA PRO A 101 -3.36 -6.46 -15.08
C PRO A 101 -1.88 -6.55 -14.71
N GLY A 102 -1.51 -7.66 -14.06
CA GLY A 102 -0.11 -8.04 -13.97
C GLY A 102 0.46 -8.36 -15.36
N ASP A 103 1.78 -8.44 -15.45
CA ASP A 103 2.46 -9.09 -16.57
C ASP A 103 2.06 -10.58 -16.69
N GLU A 104 2.57 -11.31 -17.71
CA GLU A 104 2.09 -12.68 -18.05
C GLU A 104 2.13 -13.70 -16.88
N GLU A 105 2.92 -13.45 -15.84
CA GLU A 105 2.99 -14.22 -14.59
C GLU A 105 2.70 -13.36 -13.33
N GLY A 106 2.24 -12.14 -13.55
CA GLY A 106 2.07 -11.10 -12.54
C GLY A 106 0.78 -11.23 -11.74
N THR A 107 0.78 -10.57 -10.59
CA THR A 107 -0.41 -10.38 -9.77
C THR A 107 -1.24 -9.24 -10.34
N THR A 108 -2.52 -9.49 -10.62
CA THR A 108 -3.47 -8.44 -11.00
C THR A 108 -3.92 -7.69 -9.76
N LEU A 109 -3.97 -6.36 -9.86
CA LEU A 109 -4.49 -5.50 -8.82
C LEU A 109 -5.91 -5.05 -9.18
N PHE A 110 -6.88 -5.39 -8.34
CA PHE A 110 -8.26 -4.95 -8.44
C PHE A 110 -8.49 -3.78 -7.50
N ILE A 111 -9.10 -2.71 -8.01
CA ILE A 111 -9.35 -1.47 -7.27
C ILE A 111 -10.85 -1.34 -6.98
N THR A 112 -11.18 -0.88 -5.79
CA THR A 112 -12.56 -0.79 -5.29
C THR A 112 -12.76 0.50 -4.49
N GLU A 113 -14.02 0.88 -4.26
CA GLU A 113 -14.30 1.83 -3.18
C GLU A 113 -13.86 1.23 -1.84
N PRO A 114 -13.38 2.02 -0.86
CA PRO A 114 -13.07 1.53 0.47
C PRO A 114 -14.19 0.73 1.13
N THR A 115 -15.45 1.06 0.83
CA THR A 115 -16.62 0.38 1.39
C THR A 115 -16.86 -1.00 0.79
N ASP A 116 -16.34 -1.26 -0.40
CA ASP A 116 -16.67 -2.44 -1.20
C ASP A 116 -15.57 -3.50 -1.15
N LEU A 117 -14.41 -3.20 -0.55
CA LEU A 117 -13.26 -4.08 -0.41
C LEU A 117 -13.63 -5.51 0.07
N ASP A 118 -14.46 -5.62 1.13
CA ASP A 118 -14.87 -6.91 1.68
C ASP A 118 -15.82 -7.69 0.74
N LEU A 119 -16.68 -6.98 0.01
CA LEU A 119 -17.62 -7.59 -0.93
C LEU A 119 -16.88 -8.14 -2.15
N VAL A 120 -16.04 -7.30 -2.78
CA VAL A 120 -15.31 -7.67 -4.00
C VAL A 120 -14.29 -8.77 -3.72
N SER A 121 -13.55 -8.69 -2.60
CA SER A 121 -12.57 -9.73 -2.22
C SER A 121 -13.19 -11.11 -2.01
N LYS A 122 -14.46 -11.18 -1.60
CA LYS A 122 -15.21 -12.44 -1.47
C LYS A 122 -15.79 -12.94 -2.79
N ALA A 123 -16.11 -12.05 -3.72
CA ALA A 123 -16.66 -12.40 -5.03
C ALA A 123 -15.59 -12.89 -6.02
N LEU A 124 -14.37 -12.34 -5.96
CA LEU A 124 -13.26 -12.72 -6.86
C LEU A 124 -12.96 -14.23 -6.91
N PRO A 125 -12.92 -14.98 -5.79
CA PRO A 125 -12.78 -16.43 -5.82
C PRO A 125 -13.85 -17.19 -6.60
N GLU A 126 -15.07 -16.68 -6.65
CA GLU A 126 -16.17 -17.28 -7.43
C GLU A 126 -15.94 -17.15 -8.94
N GLN A 127 -15.12 -16.16 -9.34
CA GLN A 127 -14.70 -15.92 -10.72
C GLN A 127 -13.36 -16.58 -11.07
N GLY A 128 -12.87 -17.47 -10.21
CA GLY A 128 -11.61 -18.20 -10.45
C GLY A 128 -10.36 -17.36 -10.19
N VAL A 129 -10.44 -16.33 -9.35
CA VAL A 129 -9.28 -15.54 -8.88
C VAL A 129 -8.86 -16.00 -7.50
N LYS A 130 -7.59 -16.34 -7.33
CA LYS A 130 -7.00 -16.59 -6.02
C LYS A 130 -6.54 -15.27 -5.42
N VAL A 131 -7.30 -14.77 -4.43
CA VAL A 131 -6.95 -13.55 -3.69
C VAL A 131 -5.70 -13.81 -2.83
N LEU A 132 -4.68 -12.97 -3.02
CA LEU A 132 -3.41 -13.00 -2.30
C LEU A 132 -3.41 -12.00 -1.15
N SER A 133 -3.95 -10.79 -1.39
CA SER A 133 -4.07 -9.76 -0.37
C SER A 133 -5.30 -8.87 -0.64
N ALA A 134 -5.84 -8.27 0.42
CA ALA A 134 -6.91 -7.30 0.34
C ALA A 134 -6.69 -6.26 1.44
N LYS A 135 -6.46 -5.00 1.06
CA LYS A 135 -6.18 -3.91 2.00
C LYS A 135 -6.74 -2.60 1.50
N LEU A 136 -6.92 -1.65 2.41
CA LEU A 136 -7.10 -0.25 2.04
C LEU A 136 -5.72 0.35 1.72
N GLY A 137 -5.69 1.30 0.79
CA GLY A 137 -4.46 1.97 0.39
C GLY A 137 -4.73 3.21 -0.44
N TYR A 138 -3.65 3.79 -0.97
CA TYR A 138 -3.71 5.03 -1.73
C TYR A 138 -3.24 4.81 -3.18
N LYS A 139 -4.11 5.11 -4.14
CA LYS A 139 -3.79 5.10 -5.58
C LYS A 139 -3.55 6.52 -6.05
N ALA A 140 -2.43 6.75 -6.74
CA ALA A 140 -2.13 8.07 -7.28
C ALA A 140 -3.04 8.37 -8.48
N LYS A 141 -3.59 9.60 -8.52
CA LYS A 141 -4.46 10.07 -9.60
C LYS A 141 -3.70 10.33 -10.89
N ASN A 142 -2.49 10.89 -10.74
CA ASN A 142 -1.62 11.28 -11.84
C ASN A 142 -0.21 10.75 -11.55
N PRO A 143 0.02 9.43 -11.67
CA PRO A 143 1.33 8.86 -11.41
C PRO A 143 2.36 9.35 -12.45
N ILE A 144 3.61 9.42 -12.03
CA ILE A 144 4.75 9.68 -12.91
C ILE A 144 5.12 8.35 -13.59
N SER A 145 5.25 8.36 -14.91
CA SER A 145 5.75 7.19 -15.64
C SER A 145 7.25 7.01 -15.38
N ALA A 146 7.67 5.82 -14.93
CA ALA A 146 9.05 5.46 -14.72
C ALA A 146 9.87 5.59 -16.02
N ALA A 147 9.27 5.27 -17.17
CA ALA A 147 9.87 5.45 -18.49
C ALA A 147 10.16 6.92 -18.85
N SER A 148 9.55 7.88 -18.15
CA SER A 148 9.82 9.31 -18.34
C SER A 148 11.03 9.83 -17.55
N LEU A 149 11.55 9.03 -16.63
CA LEU A 149 12.72 9.34 -15.81
C LEU A 149 13.98 8.72 -16.42
N SER A 150 15.13 9.39 -16.25
CA SER A 150 16.41 8.77 -16.61
C SER A 150 16.75 7.63 -15.65
N ALA A 151 17.70 6.77 -16.03
CA ALA A 151 18.15 5.68 -15.16
C ALA A 151 18.67 6.21 -13.81
N GLU A 152 19.42 7.32 -13.83
CA GLU A 152 19.93 7.97 -12.62
C GLU A 152 18.80 8.54 -11.77
N ALA A 153 17.78 9.14 -12.39
CA ALA A 153 16.62 9.67 -11.69
C ALA A 153 15.79 8.56 -11.03
N MET A 154 15.63 7.43 -11.71
CA MET A 154 14.98 6.24 -11.15
C MET A 154 15.76 5.65 -9.98
N GLU A 155 17.09 5.58 -10.09
CA GLU A 155 17.95 5.14 -8.98
C GLU A 155 17.79 6.04 -7.74
N GLU A 156 17.69 7.36 -7.94
CA GLU A 156 17.44 8.30 -6.84
C GLU A 156 16.07 8.08 -6.17
N VAL A 157 15.01 7.85 -6.96
CA VAL A 157 13.66 7.55 -6.44
C VAL A 157 13.67 6.22 -5.68
N GLN A 158 14.25 5.17 -6.25
CA GLN A 158 14.31 3.85 -5.61
C GLN A 158 15.10 3.90 -4.30
N ALA A 159 16.25 4.57 -4.28
CA ALA A 159 17.05 4.75 -3.08
C ALA A 159 16.31 5.56 -2.00
N PHE A 160 15.46 6.52 -2.40
CA PHE A 160 14.59 7.24 -1.47
C PHE A 160 13.52 6.33 -0.88
N LEU A 161 12.82 5.53 -1.70
CA LEU A 161 11.76 4.62 -1.24
C LEU A 161 12.30 3.50 -0.33
N ALA A 162 13.46 2.93 -0.66
CA ALA A 162 14.13 1.92 0.18
C ALA A 162 14.53 2.47 1.57
N GLY A 163 14.63 3.80 1.71
CA GLY A 163 14.89 4.44 3.00
C GLY A 163 13.79 4.18 4.04
N PHE A 164 12.55 3.97 3.62
CA PHE A 164 11.42 3.71 4.51
C PHE A 164 11.33 2.27 4.98
N GLU A 165 11.88 1.30 4.24
CA GLU A 165 11.90 -0.12 4.63
C GLU A 165 12.70 -0.38 5.92
N ASN A 166 13.60 0.55 6.28
CA ASN A 166 14.42 0.47 7.49
C ASN A 166 13.77 1.10 8.73
N ASP A 167 12.59 1.72 8.60
CA ASP A 167 11.86 2.31 9.71
C ASP A 167 10.80 1.34 10.23
N ASP A 168 10.97 0.88 11.47
CA ASP A 168 10.09 -0.12 12.11
C ASP A 168 8.63 0.33 12.26
N ASP A 169 8.37 1.64 12.26
CA ASP A 169 7.02 2.19 12.40
C ASP A 169 6.30 2.26 11.04
N THR A 170 7.03 2.20 9.91
CA THR A 170 6.45 2.26 8.58
C THR A 170 5.73 0.95 8.22
N GLN A 171 4.49 1.07 7.73
CA GLN A 171 3.65 -0.07 7.34
C GLN A 171 3.50 -0.15 5.83
N ASN A 172 3.14 0.97 5.19
CA ASN A 172 2.96 1.04 3.74
C ASN A 172 3.57 2.33 3.20
N VAL A 173 4.13 2.24 1.99
CA VAL A 173 4.58 3.38 1.20
C VAL A 173 3.86 3.33 -0.14
N TYR A 174 3.13 4.39 -0.46
CA TYR A 174 2.43 4.55 -1.73
C TYR A 174 3.13 5.64 -2.52
N ALA A 175 3.79 5.27 -3.60
CA ALA A 175 4.43 6.22 -4.51
C ALA A 175 3.56 6.39 -5.76
N GLY A 176 3.37 7.62 -6.22
CA GLY A 176 2.74 7.90 -7.51
C GLY A 176 3.72 7.67 -8.66
N LEU A 177 4.13 6.43 -8.85
CA LEU A 177 5.00 5.96 -9.92
C LEU A 177 4.30 4.79 -10.63
N VAL A 178 4.32 4.78 -11.96
CA VAL A 178 3.78 3.71 -12.80
C VAL A 178 4.83 3.31 -13.83
N ASP A 179 4.93 2.03 -14.17
CA ASP A 179 5.85 1.55 -15.20
C ASP A 179 5.33 1.79 -16.63
#